data_AF-A0AAD2PLA0-F1
#
_entry.id   AF-A0AAD2PLA0-F1
#
_cell.length_a   1.000
_cell.length_b   1.000
_cell.length_c   1.000
_cell.angle_alpha   90.00
_cell.angle_beta   90.00
_cell.angle_gamma   90.00
#
_symmetry.space_group_name_H-M   'P 1'
#
loop_
_entity.id
_entity.type
_entity.pdbx_description
1 polymer ?
#
loop_
_entity_poly.entity_id
_entity_poly.type
_entity_poly.pdbx_seq_one_letter_code
_entity_poly.pdbx_strand_id
1 'polypeptide(L)'
;MNIRNLVDKIEFSHIVCFSLGVLTAIYSDVLFLHEFNSSTVSAIMDTVIAGSAIYAALSVRNWLKDRVKNKGFEHAEKILMNMTQSFIKLQSLKSGYDNFCDEYSQCKELSSSDNSKMKKIASELLDLNRSLNIELAQLLVEIKTLRSWDMNCKAENEYINFITAADNTRDCIQDFIKSAINMTYFNRYFYWQRSNEQIQINYNNTIDNYNNLEIRFEDVFCYERK
;
A
#
# COMPACT_ATOMS: atom_id res chain seq x y z
N MET A 1 15.71 8.81 -33.81
CA MET A 1 14.35 8.68 -34.38
C MET A 1 13.58 7.71 -33.53
N ASN A 2 12.52 8.15 -32.83
CA ASN A 2 11.92 7.41 -31.73
C ASN A 2 10.88 6.41 -32.27
N ILE A 3 11.20 5.11 -32.28
CA ILE A 3 10.38 4.03 -32.85
C ILE A 3 8.95 4.01 -32.25
N ARG A 4 8.81 4.43 -30.99
CA ARG A 4 7.50 4.59 -30.30
C ARG A 4 6.54 5.54 -31.03
N ASN A 5 7.02 6.68 -31.55
CA ASN A 5 6.17 7.67 -32.21
C ASN A 5 5.72 7.23 -33.62
N LEU A 6 6.41 6.25 -34.21
CA LEU A 6 6.02 5.64 -35.49
C LEU A 6 4.93 4.59 -35.27
N VAL A 7 5.02 3.79 -34.21
CA VAL A 7 4.05 2.72 -33.90
C VAL A 7 2.68 3.27 -33.48
N ASP A 8 2.64 4.37 -32.72
CA ASP A 8 1.38 4.99 -32.28
C ASP A 8 0.55 5.62 -33.43
N LYS A 9 1.15 5.81 -34.62
CA LYS A 9 0.47 6.34 -35.81
C LYS A 9 -0.02 5.27 -36.77
N ILE A 10 0.24 3.99 -36.49
CA ILE A 10 -0.16 2.89 -37.36
C ILE A 10 -1.61 2.51 -37.02
N GLU A 11 -2.54 3.13 -37.74
CA GLU A 11 -3.95 2.70 -37.75
C GLU A 11 -4.11 1.29 -38.37
N PHE A 12 -5.15 0.55 -37.95
CA PHE A 12 -5.48 -0.77 -38.50
C PHE A 12 -5.59 -0.78 -40.02
N SER A 13 -6.05 0.33 -40.62
CA SER A 13 -6.10 0.58 -42.06
C SER A 13 -4.73 0.48 -42.73
N HIS A 14 -3.65 0.95 -42.10
CA HIS A 14 -2.29 0.88 -42.63
C HIS A 14 -1.72 -0.54 -42.58
N ILE A 15 -2.06 -1.31 -41.55
CA ILE A 15 -1.67 -2.72 -41.45
C ILE A 15 -2.39 -3.53 -42.52
N VAL A 16 -3.69 -3.31 -42.69
CA VAL A 16 -4.48 -3.96 -43.75
C VAL A 16 -3.98 -3.56 -45.14
N CYS A 17 -3.63 -2.29 -45.35
CA CYS A 17 -3.10 -1.79 -46.62
C CYS A 17 -1.68 -2.32 -46.91
N PHE A 18 -0.80 -2.41 -45.91
CA PHE A 18 0.51 -3.04 -46.04
C PHE A 18 0.37 -4.54 -46.32
N SER A 19 -0.52 -5.23 -45.62
CA SER A 19 -0.78 -6.66 -45.82
C SER A 19 -1.35 -6.94 -47.21
N LEU A 20 -2.33 -6.15 -47.65
CA LEU A 20 -2.90 -6.24 -49.00
C LEU A 20 -1.89 -5.82 -50.07
N GLY A 21 -1.06 -4.82 -49.82
CA GLY A 21 -0.01 -4.36 -50.73
C GLY A 21 1.09 -5.40 -50.91
N VAL A 22 1.52 -6.04 -49.83
CA VAL A 22 2.48 -7.15 -49.85
C VAL A 22 1.85 -8.39 -50.51
N LEU A 23 0.60 -8.73 -50.18
CA LEU A 23 -0.13 -9.82 -50.81
C LEU A 23 -0.33 -9.59 -52.31
N THR A 24 -0.65 -8.37 -52.75
CA THR A 24 -0.82 -8.03 -54.17
C THR A 24 0.50 -8.01 -54.93
N ALA A 25 1.58 -7.50 -54.34
CA ALA A 25 2.91 -7.56 -54.95
C ALA A 25 3.38 -9.02 -55.09
N ILE A 26 3.15 -9.86 -54.10
CA ILE A 26 3.50 -11.30 -54.15
C ILE A 26 2.59 -12.06 -55.13
N TYR A 27 1.28 -11.78 -55.14
CA TYR A 27 0.38 -12.37 -56.14
C TYR A 27 0.76 -11.95 -57.56
N SER A 28 1.17 -10.70 -57.76
CA SER A 28 1.61 -10.18 -59.05
C SER A 28 2.96 -10.78 -59.46
N ASP A 29 3.91 -10.91 -58.54
CA ASP A 29 5.22 -11.53 -58.81
C ASP A 29 5.08 -13.02 -59.16
N VAL A 30 4.17 -13.73 -58.48
CA VAL A 30 3.86 -15.13 -58.77
C VAL A 30 3.05 -15.30 -60.07
N LEU A 31 2.07 -14.43 -60.37
CA LEU A 31 1.31 -14.49 -61.63
C LEU A 31 2.18 -14.25 -62.88
N PHE A 32 3.24 -13.45 -62.75
CA PHE A 32 4.06 -13.03 -63.90
C PHE A 32 5.40 -13.74 -64.01
N LEU A 33 5.98 -14.32 -62.94
CA LEU A 33 7.37 -14.79 -62.96
C LEU A 33 7.63 -16.24 -62.46
N HIS A 34 6.79 -16.89 -61.63
CA HIS A 34 7.08 -18.23 -61.08
C HIS A 34 5.84 -19.12 -60.84
N GLU A 35 5.96 -20.45 -60.98
CA GLU A 35 4.89 -21.41 -60.64
C GLU A 35 4.58 -21.43 -59.13
N PHE A 36 3.29 -21.50 -58.78
CA PHE A 36 2.81 -21.63 -57.40
C PHE A 36 3.29 -22.94 -56.75
N ASN A 37 4.41 -22.89 -56.02
CA ASN A 37 4.85 -23.98 -55.16
C ASN A 37 4.39 -23.78 -53.71
N SER A 38 4.11 -24.88 -53.01
CA SER A 38 3.63 -24.91 -51.62
C SER A 38 4.55 -24.15 -50.64
N SER A 39 5.84 -24.04 -50.95
CA SER A 39 6.84 -23.36 -50.12
C SER A 39 6.62 -21.84 -50.04
N THR A 40 6.22 -21.20 -51.15
CA THR A 40 6.02 -19.75 -51.21
C THR A 40 4.76 -19.35 -50.44
N VAL A 41 3.68 -20.13 -50.56
CA VAL A 41 2.45 -19.93 -49.79
C VAL A 41 2.68 -20.14 -48.29
N SER A 42 3.49 -21.15 -47.92
CA SER A 42 3.89 -21.38 -46.53
C SER A 42 4.66 -20.19 -45.95
N ALA A 43 5.65 -19.66 -46.67
CA ALA A 43 6.46 -18.54 -46.18
C ALA A 43 5.65 -17.25 -45.94
N ILE A 44 4.62 -17.01 -46.77
CA ILE A 44 3.69 -15.88 -46.59
C ILE A 44 2.82 -16.12 -45.35
N MET A 45 2.25 -17.32 -45.22
CA MET A 45 1.45 -17.71 -44.07
C MET A 45 2.25 -17.57 -42.77
N ASP A 46 3.50 -18.02 -42.75
CA ASP A 46 4.40 -17.94 -41.61
C ASP A 46 4.69 -16.49 -41.22
N THR A 47 4.84 -15.59 -42.21
CA THR A 47 5.05 -14.16 -41.97
C THR A 47 3.81 -13.49 -41.37
N VAL A 48 2.61 -13.83 -41.87
CA VAL A 48 1.34 -13.31 -41.33
C VAL A 48 1.08 -13.83 -39.92
N ILE A 49 1.36 -15.11 -39.66
CA ILE A 49 1.25 -15.72 -38.33
C ILE A 49 2.25 -15.09 -37.36
N ALA A 50 3.51 -14.89 -37.78
CA ALA A 50 4.53 -14.22 -36.97
C ALA A 50 4.12 -12.77 -36.63
N GLY A 51 3.62 -12.01 -37.60
CA GLY A 51 3.12 -10.66 -37.38
C GLY A 51 1.94 -10.62 -36.40
N SER A 52 1.00 -11.56 -36.54
CA SER A 52 -0.15 -11.72 -35.64
C SER A 52 0.27 -12.11 -34.22
N ALA A 53 1.27 -12.99 -34.09
CA ALA A 53 1.83 -13.40 -32.80
C ALA A 53 2.55 -12.24 -32.10
N ILE A 54 3.32 -11.43 -32.84
CA ILE A 54 3.95 -10.21 -32.31
C ILE A 54 2.90 -9.21 -31.84
N TYR A 55 1.84 -9.00 -32.62
CA TYR A 55 0.75 -8.11 -32.24
C TYR A 55 0.02 -8.60 -30.98
N ALA A 56 -0.30 -9.90 -30.90
CA ALA A 56 -0.89 -10.50 -29.72
C ALA A 56 0.02 -10.34 -28.49
N ALA A 57 1.33 -10.56 -28.64
CA ALA A 57 2.30 -10.36 -27.57
C ALA A 57 2.36 -8.90 -27.08
N LEU A 58 2.31 -7.92 -28.00
CA LEU A 58 2.24 -6.49 -27.66
C LEU A 58 0.93 -6.12 -26.96
N SER A 59 -0.20 -6.66 -27.41
CA SER A 59 -1.51 -6.47 -26.79
C SER A 59 -1.55 -7.02 -25.36
N VAL A 60 -1.07 -8.25 -25.15
CA VAL A 60 -0.95 -8.86 -23.81
C VAL A 60 -0.03 -8.04 -22.92
N ARG A 61 1.08 -7.53 -23.45
CA ARG A 61 1.99 -6.65 -22.69
C ARG A 61 1.32 -5.36 -22.24
N ASN A 62 0.56 -4.71 -23.11
CA ASN A 62 -0.16 -3.48 -22.78
C ASN A 62 -1.27 -3.76 -21.76
N TRP A 63 -2.03 -4.83 -21.95
CA TRP A 63 -3.05 -5.27 -21.00
C TRP A 63 -2.47 -5.60 -19.62
N LEU A 64 -1.31 -6.27 -19.56
CA LEU A 64 -0.60 -6.53 -18.30
C LEU A 64 -0.18 -5.23 -17.61
N LYS A 65 0.35 -4.26 -18.36
CA LYS A 65 0.72 -2.95 -17.81
C LYS A 65 -0.48 -2.20 -17.23
N ASP A 66 -1.59 -2.15 -17.96
CA ASP A 66 -2.81 -1.48 -17.49
C ASP A 66 -3.38 -2.19 -16.25
N ARG A 67 -3.29 -3.52 -16.20
CA ARG A 67 -3.75 -4.31 -15.06
C ARG A 67 -2.87 -4.16 -13.81
N VAL A 68 -1.54 -4.15 -13.98
CA VAL A 68 -0.60 -3.83 -12.90
C VAL A 68 -0.87 -2.42 -12.38
N LYS A 69 -1.13 -1.47 -13.28
CA LYS A 69 -1.45 -0.09 -12.91
C LYS A 69 -2.72 0.05 -12.09
N ASN A 70 -3.81 -0.58 -12.53
CA ASN A 70 -5.07 -0.55 -11.78
C ASN A 70 -4.93 -1.22 -10.41
N LYS A 71 -4.23 -2.36 -10.34
CA LYS A 71 -4.00 -3.07 -9.07
C LYS A 71 -3.08 -2.32 -8.12
N GLY A 72 -2.07 -1.63 -8.64
CA GLY A 72 -1.24 -0.74 -7.84
C GLY A 72 -2.08 0.38 -7.21
N PHE A 73 -2.97 1.00 -7.97
CA PHE A 73 -3.83 2.07 -7.44
C PHE A 73 -4.78 1.57 -6.35
N GLU A 74 -5.43 0.43 -6.55
CA GLU A 74 -6.25 -0.22 -5.51
C GLU A 74 -5.42 -0.50 -4.25
N HIS A 75 -4.16 -0.92 -4.41
CA HIS A 75 -3.27 -1.18 -3.29
C HIS A 75 -2.86 0.12 -2.54
N ALA A 76 -2.58 1.19 -3.28
CA ALA A 76 -2.29 2.51 -2.70
C ALA A 76 -3.49 3.09 -1.94
N GLU A 77 -4.71 2.93 -2.49
CA GLU A 77 -5.96 3.31 -1.81
C GLU A 77 -6.13 2.52 -0.51
N LYS A 78 -5.87 1.20 -0.55
CA LYS A 78 -5.91 0.35 0.64
C LYS A 78 -4.93 0.81 1.72
N ILE A 79 -3.70 1.20 1.35
CA ILE A 79 -2.70 1.73 2.28
C ILE A 79 -3.23 2.97 3.02
N LEU A 80 -3.87 3.90 2.30
CA LEU A 80 -4.45 5.10 2.91
C LEU A 80 -5.62 4.79 3.84
N MET A 81 -6.50 3.88 3.45
CA MET A 81 -7.60 3.43 4.29
C MET A 81 -7.07 2.77 5.57
N ASN A 82 -6.10 1.85 5.43
CA ASN A 82 -5.47 1.15 6.55
C ASN A 82 -4.74 2.12 7.49
N MET A 83 -4.09 3.15 6.95
CA MET A 83 -3.46 4.21 7.74
C MET A 83 -4.51 4.98 8.57
N THR A 84 -5.60 5.41 7.95
CA THR A 84 -6.69 6.12 8.64
C THR A 84 -7.30 5.26 9.75
N GLN A 85 -7.54 3.98 9.47
CA GLN A 85 -8.05 3.02 10.44
C GLN A 85 -7.08 2.82 11.61
N SER A 86 -5.78 2.70 11.33
CA SER A 86 -4.74 2.58 12.36
C SER A 86 -4.71 3.81 13.27
N PHE A 87 -4.86 5.01 12.69
CA PHE A 87 -4.92 6.25 13.46
C PHE A 87 -6.16 6.32 14.36
N ILE A 88 -7.34 5.97 13.84
CA ILE A 88 -8.58 5.90 14.65
C ILE A 88 -8.43 4.93 15.82
N LYS A 89 -7.80 3.77 15.60
CA LYS A 89 -7.53 2.80 16.67
C LYS A 89 -6.53 3.33 17.69
N LEU A 90 -5.48 4.03 17.25
CA LEU A 90 -4.55 4.68 18.17
C LEU A 90 -5.26 5.73 19.04
N GLN A 91 -6.16 6.55 18.46
CA GLN A 91 -6.97 7.49 19.25
C GLN A 91 -7.85 6.76 20.27
N SER A 92 -8.47 5.65 19.87
CA SER A 92 -9.29 4.83 20.76
C SER A 92 -8.44 4.24 21.90
N LEU A 93 -7.22 3.77 21.60
CA LEU A 93 -6.28 3.28 22.60
C LEU A 93 -5.85 4.37 23.56
N LYS A 94 -5.51 5.57 23.06
CA LYS A 94 -5.13 6.71 23.89
C LYS A 94 -6.26 7.16 24.81
N SER A 95 -7.48 7.30 24.28
CA SER A 95 -8.66 7.65 25.07
C SER A 95 -8.96 6.58 26.13
N GLY A 96 -8.86 5.30 25.78
CA GLY A 96 -9.01 4.20 26.73
C GLY A 96 -7.94 4.22 27.84
N TYR A 97 -6.69 4.53 27.49
CA TYR A 97 -5.60 4.73 28.44
C TYR A 97 -5.87 5.92 29.38
N ASP A 98 -6.35 7.06 28.86
CA ASP A 98 -6.64 8.25 29.66
C ASP A 98 -7.74 7.94 30.69
N ASN A 99 -8.84 7.32 30.25
CA ASN A 99 -9.91 6.88 31.14
C ASN A 99 -9.41 5.90 32.20
N PHE A 100 -8.54 4.95 31.82
CA PHE A 100 -7.93 4.01 32.76
C PHE A 100 -7.08 4.74 33.81
N CYS A 101 -6.31 5.75 33.41
CA CYS A 101 -5.48 6.51 34.33
C CYS A 101 -6.31 7.34 35.30
N ASP A 102 -7.36 8.00 34.80
CA ASP A 102 -8.28 8.80 35.61
C ASP A 102 -8.99 7.95 36.67
N GLU A 103 -9.42 6.74 36.32
CA GLU A 103 -10.11 5.85 37.25
C GLU A 103 -9.18 5.14 38.24
N TYR A 104 -8.02 4.66 37.78
CA TYR A 104 -7.23 3.66 38.52
C TYR A 104 -5.82 4.11 38.89
N SER A 105 -5.35 5.26 38.41
CA SER A 105 -4.02 5.79 38.71
C SER A 105 -4.02 7.01 39.63
N GLN A 106 -5.20 7.59 39.89
CA GLN A 106 -5.37 8.59 40.95
C GLN A 106 -5.24 7.93 42.33
N CYS A 107 -4.64 8.63 43.30
CA CYS A 107 -4.24 8.15 44.63
C CYS A 107 -5.37 7.58 45.50
N LYS A 108 -5.94 6.44 45.11
CA LYS A 108 -7.02 5.76 45.79
C LYS A 108 -6.73 4.27 45.89
N GLU A 109 -6.91 3.73 47.08
CA GLU A 109 -6.83 2.30 47.29
C GLU A 109 -8.06 1.63 46.66
N LEU A 110 -7.81 0.60 45.84
CA LEU A 110 -8.86 -0.11 45.12
C LEU A 110 -9.42 -1.24 45.98
N SER A 111 -10.75 -1.35 46.02
CA SER A 111 -11.40 -2.53 46.56
C SER A 111 -11.07 -3.78 45.72
N SER A 112 -11.32 -4.97 46.24
CA SER A 112 -11.13 -6.22 45.47
C SER A 112 -11.98 -6.25 44.20
N SER A 113 -13.19 -5.67 44.23
CA SER A 113 -14.07 -5.53 43.07
C SER A 113 -13.53 -4.53 42.04
N ASP A 114 -12.97 -3.40 42.49
CA ASP A 114 -12.42 -2.42 41.55
C ASP A 114 -11.11 -2.89 40.93
N ASN A 115 -10.32 -3.66 41.68
CA ASN A 115 -9.11 -4.29 41.15
C ASN A 115 -9.43 -5.34 40.06
N SER A 116 -10.53 -6.09 40.19
CA SER A 116 -10.94 -7.02 39.13
C SER A 116 -11.45 -6.29 37.88
N LYS A 117 -12.21 -5.20 38.04
CA LYS A 117 -12.63 -4.33 36.92
C LYS A 117 -11.44 -3.70 36.20
N MET A 118 -10.48 -3.16 36.96
CA MET A 118 -9.25 -2.59 36.44
C MET A 118 -8.50 -3.61 35.57
N LYS A 119 -8.32 -4.84 36.06
CA LYS A 119 -7.65 -5.91 35.30
C LYS A 119 -8.39 -6.27 34.02
N LYS A 120 -9.72 -6.25 34.04
CA LYS A 120 -10.53 -6.48 32.85
C LYS A 120 -10.31 -5.38 31.81
N ILE A 121 -10.42 -4.11 32.19
CA ILE A 121 -10.18 -2.96 31.30
C ILE A 121 -8.75 -2.98 30.76
N ALA A 122 -7.78 -3.27 31.63
CA ALA A 122 -6.38 -3.40 31.21
C ALA A 122 -6.19 -4.50 30.15
N SER A 123 -6.88 -5.65 30.29
CA SER A 123 -6.87 -6.70 29.26
C SER A 123 -7.46 -6.22 27.94
N GLU A 124 -8.60 -5.53 27.98
CA GLU A 124 -9.27 -4.98 26.78
C GLU A 124 -8.36 -3.97 26.06
N LEU A 125 -7.66 -3.11 26.80
CA LEU A 125 -6.66 -2.18 26.24
C LEU A 125 -5.45 -2.90 25.63
N LEU A 126 -4.98 -3.97 26.26
CA LEU A 126 -3.87 -4.78 25.73
C LEU A 126 -4.26 -5.54 24.46
N ASP A 127 -5.51 -6.00 24.35
CA ASP A 127 -6.03 -6.62 23.13
C ASP A 127 -6.14 -5.61 21.99
N LEU A 128 -6.64 -4.40 22.27
CA LEU A 128 -6.66 -3.30 21.30
C LEU A 128 -5.24 -2.92 20.86
N ASN A 129 -4.29 -2.85 21.80
CA ASN A 129 -2.87 -2.60 21.54
C ASN A 129 -2.28 -3.65 20.60
N ARG A 130 -2.56 -4.94 20.85
CA ARG A 130 -2.10 -6.05 20.00
C ARG A 130 -2.69 -5.97 18.59
N SER A 131 -3.99 -5.64 18.48
CA SER A 131 -4.62 -5.44 17.16
C SER A 131 -3.96 -4.31 16.39
N LEU A 132 -3.66 -3.18 17.04
CA LEU A 132 -2.99 -2.05 16.41
C LEU A 132 -1.57 -2.40 15.94
N ASN A 133 -0.80 -3.15 16.74
CA ASN A 133 0.54 -3.60 16.36
C ASN A 133 0.53 -4.40 15.05
N ILE A 134 -0.42 -5.32 14.90
CA ILE A 134 -0.57 -6.13 13.68
C ILE A 134 -0.85 -5.22 12.47
N GLU A 135 -1.71 -4.21 12.62
CA GLU A 135 -2.07 -3.30 11.54
C GLU A 135 -0.92 -2.37 11.15
N LEU A 136 -0.18 -1.84 12.11
CA LEU A 136 1.02 -1.03 11.85
C LEU A 136 2.10 -1.84 11.12
N ALA A 137 2.32 -3.09 11.54
CA ALA A 137 3.26 -4.00 10.87
C ALA A 137 2.81 -4.34 9.44
N GLN A 138 1.51 -4.57 9.23
CA GLN A 138 0.94 -4.80 7.90
C GLN A 138 1.11 -3.57 7.02
N LEU A 139 0.80 -2.37 7.52
CA LEU A 139 0.94 -1.12 6.79
C LEU A 139 2.38 -0.88 6.34
N LEU A 140 3.35 -1.14 7.23
CA LEU A 140 4.77 -1.05 6.90
C LEU A 140 5.16 -1.98 5.74
N VAL A 141 4.68 -3.24 5.77
CA VAL A 141 4.91 -4.20 4.69
C VAL A 141 4.25 -3.73 3.40
N GLU A 142 2.99 -3.29 3.44
CA GLU A 142 2.25 -2.83 2.26
C GLU A 142 2.99 -1.67 1.57
N ILE A 143 3.46 -0.68 2.33
CA ILE A 143 4.27 0.44 1.81
C ILE A 143 5.55 -0.05 1.13
N LYS A 144 6.29 -0.98 1.76
CA LYS A 144 7.53 -1.53 1.19
C LYS A 144 7.27 -2.37 -0.07
N THR A 145 6.12 -3.03 -0.16
CA THR A 145 5.74 -3.84 -1.32
C THR A 145 5.11 -3.06 -2.46
N LEU A 146 4.86 -1.75 -2.28
CA LEU A 146 4.27 -0.91 -3.33
C LEU A 146 5.08 -0.92 -4.63
N ARG A 147 6.43 -0.97 -4.52
CA ARG A 147 7.34 -1.05 -5.68
C ARG A 147 7.13 -2.30 -6.54
N SER A 148 6.62 -3.39 -5.96
CA SER A 148 6.27 -4.61 -6.71
C SER A 148 5.13 -4.38 -7.71
N TRP A 149 4.40 -3.27 -7.58
CA TRP A 149 3.29 -2.87 -8.46
C TRP A 149 3.68 -1.74 -9.44
N ASP A 150 4.98 -1.52 -9.68
CA ASP A 150 5.49 -0.38 -10.47
C ASP A 150 5.03 1.01 -9.95
N MET A 151 4.71 1.08 -8.64
CA MET A 151 4.29 2.29 -7.96
C MET A 151 5.28 2.71 -6.89
N ASN A 152 5.56 4.02 -6.85
CA ASN A 152 6.40 4.63 -5.82
C ASN A 152 5.55 5.53 -4.92
N CYS A 153 5.84 5.48 -3.63
CA CYS A 153 5.36 6.43 -2.64
C CYS A 153 6.43 7.52 -2.47
N LYS A 154 6.14 8.76 -2.88
CA LYS A 154 7.06 9.88 -2.70
C LYS A 154 7.21 10.26 -1.23
N ALA A 155 6.16 10.01 -0.44
CA ALA A 155 6.12 10.29 0.99
C ALA A 155 6.46 9.06 1.85
N GLU A 156 7.23 8.10 1.31
CA GLU A 156 7.53 6.82 2.01
C GLU A 156 8.09 7.05 3.42
N ASN A 157 8.95 8.06 3.58
CA ASN A 157 9.56 8.39 4.87
C ASN A 157 8.53 8.95 5.85
N GLU A 158 7.60 9.78 5.39
CA GLU A 158 6.55 10.39 6.18
C GLU A 158 5.59 9.31 6.72
N TYR A 159 5.22 8.33 5.88
CA TYR A 159 4.44 7.18 6.32
C TYR A 159 5.19 6.35 7.37
N ILE A 160 6.48 6.10 7.15
CA ILE A 160 7.30 5.36 8.12
C ILE A 160 7.40 6.14 9.43
N ASN A 161 7.59 7.46 9.39
CA ASN A 161 7.64 8.32 10.56
C ASN A 161 6.33 8.28 11.36
N PHE A 162 5.18 8.29 10.68
CA PHE A 162 3.88 8.09 11.32
C PHE A 162 3.81 6.72 12.00
N ILE A 163 4.15 5.64 11.29
CA ILE A 163 4.11 4.27 11.83
C ILE A 163 5.01 4.14 13.05
N THR A 164 6.24 4.65 12.99
CA THR A 164 7.19 4.62 14.11
C THR A 164 6.68 5.42 15.30
N ALA A 165 6.11 6.61 15.08
CA ALA A 165 5.55 7.41 16.17
C ALA A 165 4.33 6.73 16.82
N ALA A 166 3.45 6.14 16.01
CA ALA A 166 2.30 5.37 16.48
C ALA A 166 2.74 4.15 17.29
N ASP A 167 3.76 3.42 16.84
CA ASP A 167 4.29 2.25 17.51
C ASP A 167 4.95 2.60 18.85
N ASN A 168 5.74 3.68 18.90
CA ASN A 168 6.31 4.20 20.14
C ASN A 168 5.24 4.59 21.16
N THR A 169 4.16 5.27 20.71
CA THR A 169 3.03 5.62 21.58
C THR A 169 2.35 4.36 22.13
N ARG A 170 2.06 3.41 21.24
CA ARG A 170 1.44 2.12 21.57
C ARG A 170 2.29 1.36 22.60
N ASP A 171 3.60 1.27 22.41
CA ASP A 171 4.50 0.54 23.32
C ASP A 171 4.57 1.17 24.70
N CYS A 172 4.71 2.50 24.79
CA CYS A 172 4.70 3.18 26.09
C CYS A 172 3.39 2.95 26.86
N ILE A 173 2.23 2.99 26.17
CA ILE A 173 0.93 2.67 26.78
C ILE A 173 0.91 1.21 27.26
N GLN A 174 1.39 0.28 26.44
CA GLN A 174 1.43 -1.14 26.78
C GLN A 174 2.27 -1.41 28.03
N ASP A 175 3.47 -0.83 28.07
CA ASP A 175 4.41 -1.00 29.18
C ASP A 175 3.88 -0.38 30.46
N PHE A 176 3.17 0.76 30.34
CA PHE A 176 2.46 1.35 31.46
C PHE A 176 1.40 0.38 32.01
N ILE A 177 0.47 -0.06 31.16
CA ILE A 177 -0.67 -0.90 31.57
C ILE A 177 -0.19 -2.21 32.20
N LYS A 178 0.77 -2.91 31.58
CA LYS A 178 1.34 -4.15 32.11
C LYS A 178 1.94 -3.98 33.51
N SER A 179 2.62 -2.86 33.73
CA SER A 179 3.25 -2.55 35.02
C SER A 179 2.21 -2.16 36.07
N ALA A 180 1.26 -1.30 35.70
CA ALA A 180 0.26 -0.72 36.60
C ALA A 180 -0.62 -1.79 37.29
N ILE A 181 -0.94 -2.87 36.59
CA ILE A 181 -1.81 -3.96 37.09
C ILE A 181 -1.31 -4.56 38.40
N ASN A 182 0.01 -4.63 38.59
CA ASN A 182 0.63 -5.28 39.74
C ASN A 182 1.19 -4.29 40.76
N MET A 183 1.06 -2.98 40.50
CA MET A 183 1.55 -1.93 41.39
C MET A 183 0.54 -1.59 42.48
N THR A 184 1.06 -1.23 43.65
CA THR A 184 0.30 -0.52 44.69
C THR A 184 -0.18 0.83 44.15
N TYR A 185 -1.23 1.39 44.74
CA TYR A 185 -1.80 2.67 44.27
C TYR A 185 -0.74 3.79 44.25
N PHE A 186 0.11 3.85 45.28
CA PHE A 186 1.16 4.87 45.40
C PHE A 186 2.18 4.74 44.26
N ASN A 187 2.73 3.54 44.03
CA ASN A 187 3.71 3.32 42.98
C ASN A 187 3.13 3.59 41.59
N ARG A 188 1.86 3.25 41.38
CA ARG A 188 1.16 3.48 40.12
C ARG A 188 0.97 4.96 39.82
N TYR A 189 0.61 5.77 40.81
CA TYR A 189 0.49 7.22 40.63
C TYR A 189 1.81 7.85 40.20
N PHE A 190 2.92 7.55 40.88
CA PHE A 190 4.24 8.07 40.50
C PHE A 190 4.68 7.57 39.14
N TYR A 191 4.41 6.30 38.84
CA TYR A 191 4.75 5.75 37.54
C TYR A 191 3.95 6.42 36.42
N TRP A 192 2.65 6.64 36.62
CA TRP A 192 1.78 7.37 35.70
C TRP A 192 2.29 8.79 35.45
N GLN A 193 2.56 9.56 36.51
CA GLN A 193 3.08 10.94 36.37
C GLN A 193 4.34 10.99 35.49
N ARG A 194 5.24 10.02 35.66
CA ARG A 194 6.47 9.93 34.86
C ARG A 194 6.22 9.46 33.42
N SER A 195 5.38 8.44 33.22
CA SER A 195 5.15 7.86 31.90
C SER A 195 4.24 8.72 31.03
N ASN A 196 3.29 9.45 31.63
CA ASN A 196 2.25 10.17 30.92
C ASN A 196 2.81 11.32 30.08
N GLU A 197 3.85 12.01 30.56
CA GLU A 197 4.53 13.05 29.80
C GLU A 197 5.12 12.49 28.49
N GLN A 198 5.86 11.38 28.57
CA GLN A 198 6.45 10.73 27.40
C GLN A 198 5.38 10.20 26.43
N ILE A 199 4.31 9.59 26.96
CA ILE A 199 3.18 9.09 26.16
C ILE A 199 2.52 10.26 25.41
N GLN A 200 2.33 11.40 26.07
CA GLN A 200 1.71 12.57 25.45
C GLN A 200 2.60 13.19 24.37
N ILE A 201 3.92 13.27 24.60
CA ILE A 201 4.89 13.70 23.58
C ILE A 201 4.82 12.78 22.35
N ASN A 202 4.87 11.46 22.55
CA ASN A 202 4.81 10.50 21.45
C ASN A 202 3.48 10.58 20.68
N TYR A 203 2.37 10.75 21.41
CA TYR A 203 1.05 10.86 20.81
C TYR A 203 0.90 12.15 19.98
N ASN A 204 1.35 13.28 20.50
CA ASN A 204 1.36 14.56 19.76
C ASN A 204 2.24 14.46 18.50
N ASN A 205 3.43 13.86 18.61
CA ASN A 205 4.29 13.61 17.45
C ASN A 205 3.60 12.74 16.40
N THR A 206 2.77 11.79 16.83
CA THR A 206 2.00 10.93 15.91
C THR A 206 0.91 11.72 15.19
N ILE A 207 0.21 12.62 15.90
CA ILE A 207 -0.77 13.53 15.30
C ILE A 207 -0.10 14.43 14.27
N ASP A 208 1.05 15.03 14.60
CA ASP A 208 1.77 15.91 13.68
C ASP A 208 2.23 15.15 12.43
N ASN A 209 2.78 13.95 12.59
CA ASN A 209 3.16 13.09 11.47
C ASN A 209 1.95 12.68 10.61
N TYR A 210 0.80 12.40 11.24
CA TYR A 210 -0.43 12.10 10.52
C TYR A 210 -0.93 13.31 9.72
N ASN A 211 -0.91 14.51 10.30
CA ASN A 211 -1.34 15.74 9.63
C ASN A 211 -0.42 16.11 8.46
N ASN A 212 0.88 15.86 8.59
CA ASN A 212 1.85 16.05 7.50
C ASN A 212 1.59 15.12 6.30
N LEU A 213 0.80 14.05 6.49
CA LEU A 213 0.38 13.13 5.44
C LEU A 213 -0.93 13.55 4.75
N GLU A 214 -1.56 14.69 5.10
CA GLU A 214 -2.69 15.30 4.35
C GLU A 214 -2.27 15.85 2.97
N ILE A 215 -1.47 15.08 2.23
CA ILE A 215 -1.06 15.35 0.85
C ILE A 215 -2.02 14.59 -0.07
N ARG A 216 -2.45 15.20 -1.18
CA ARG A 216 -3.39 14.57 -2.13
C ARG A 216 -2.81 13.25 -2.67
N PHE A 217 -3.67 12.24 -2.82
CA PHE A 217 -3.34 10.91 -3.36
C PHE A 217 -2.43 10.95 -4.61
N GLU A 218 -2.74 11.85 -5.55
CA GLU A 218 -2.03 12.02 -6.82
C GLU A 218 -0.59 12.55 -6.67
N ASP A 219 -0.32 13.28 -5.59
CA ASP A 219 0.99 13.86 -5.32
C ASP A 219 1.93 12.84 -4.64
N VAL A 220 1.35 11.93 -3.84
CA VAL A 220 2.05 10.91 -3.04
C VAL A 220 2.38 9.67 -3.86
N PHE A 221 1.45 9.19 -4.68
CA PHE A 221 1.60 7.93 -5.42
C PHE A 221 1.79 8.18 -6.91
N CYS A 222 2.92 7.72 -7.47
CA CYS A 222 3.26 7.95 -8.87
C CYS A 222 3.86 6.70 -9.53
N TYR A 223 3.63 6.56 -10.84
CA TYR A 223 4.35 5.59 -11.68
C TYR A 223 5.78 6.05 -11.93
N GLU A 224 6.71 5.10 -11.97
CA GLU A 224 8.00 5.35 -12.62
C GLU A 224 7.78 5.52 -14.13
N ARG A 225 8.00 6.73 -14.64
CA ARG A 225 8.23 6.92 -16.08
C ARG A 225 9.61 6.36 -16.42
N LYS A 226 9.65 5.14 -16.96
CA LYS A 226 10.79 4.62 -17.73
C LYS A 226 10.69 5.02 -19.21
#